data_AF-A0A523KMY0-F1
#
_entry.id   AF-A0A523KMY0-F1
#
_cell.length_a   1.000
_cell.length_b   1.000
_cell.length_c   1.000
_cell.angle_alpha   90.00
_cell.angle_beta   90.00
_cell.angle_gamma   90.00
#
_symmetry.space_group_name_H-M   'P 1'
#
loop_
_entity.id
_entity.type
_entity.pdbx_description
1 polymer ?
#
loop_
_entity_poly.entity_id
_entity_poly.type
_entity_poly.pdbx_seq_one_letter_code
_entity_poly.pdbx_strand_id
1 'polypeptide(L)'
;MKNPTENFMVRLPPGLRDRIYEASQLYRRSMNSEIVARLDQSLRGLPDQQFERAVAPPFFPEIERLLRGDLTPEESDLIRCFRRMSAGQRKALLELLG
;
A
#
# COMPACT_ATOMS: atom_id res chain seq x y z
N MET A 1 20.00 -5.28 -20.60
CA MET A 1 19.15 -6.25 -19.88
C MET A 1 17.70 -6.02 -20.26
N LYS A 2 17.01 -6.98 -20.88
CA LYS A 2 15.56 -6.91 -21.09
C LYS A 2 14.89 -7.10 -19.72
N ASN A 3 14.17 -6.10 -19.20
CA ASN A 3 13.31 -6.32 -18.04
C ASN A 3 12.26 -7.37 -18.43
N PRO A 4 12.12 -8.49 -17.69
CA PRO A 4 11.09 -9.47 -17.99
C PRO A 4 9.73 -8.81 -17.79
N THR A 5 8.86 -8.92 -18.79
CA THR A 5 7.46 -8.51 -18.67
C THR A 5 6.78 -9.38 -17.63
N GLU A 6 6.25 -8.76 -16.58
CA GLU A 6 5.45 -9.43 -15.56
C GLU A 6 4.05 -9.71 -16.10
N ASN A 7 3.57 -10.95 -15.94
CA ASN A 7 2.24 -11.36 -16.37
C ASN A 7 1.30 -11.42 -15.16
N PHE A 8 0.16 -10.77 -15.27
CA PHE A 8 -0.87 -10.76 -14.22
C PHE A 8 -2.22 -11.22 -14.79
N MET A 9 -2.89 -12.17 -14.14
CA MET A 9 -4.19 -12.68 -14.57
C MET A 9 -5.31 -11.99 -13.78
N VAL A 10 -6.15 -11.23 -14.48
CA VAL A 10 -7.26 -10.47 -13.89
C VAL A 10 -8.59 -11.16 -14.15
N ARG A 11 -9.44 -11.28 -13.13
CA ARG A 11 -10.85 -11.66 -13.30
C ARG A 11 -11.67 -10.42 -13.66
N LEU A 12 -12.38 -10.46 -14.78
CA LEU A 12 -13.20 -9.35 -15.24
C LEU A 12 -14.68 -9.61 -14.90
N PRO A 13 -15.44 -8.58 -14.49
CA PRO A 13 -16.89 -8.69 -14.39
C PRO A 13 -17.52 -8.94 -15.78
N PRO A 14 -18.74 -9.49 -15.83
CA PRO A 14 -19.45 -9.75 -17.09
C PRO A 14 -19.52 -8.51 -17.99
N GLY A 15 -19.31 -8.70 -19.29
CA GLY A 15 -19.38 -7.64 -20.31
C GLY A 15 -18.19 -6.68 -20.36
N LEU A 16 -17.30 -6.65 -19.35
CA LEU A 16 -16.14 -5.77 -19.38
C LEU A 16 -15.11 -6.17 -20.46
N ARG A 17 -14.98 -7.47 -20.72
CA ARG A 17 -14.08 -7.99 -21.77
C ARG A 17 -14.49 -7.46 -23.15
N ASP A 18 -15.78 -7.46 -23.47
CA ASP A 18 -16.28 -7.03 -24.77
C ASP A 18 -16.07 -5.52 -24.95
N ARG A 19 -16.31 -4.73 -23.89
CA ARG A 19 -16.00 -3.29 -23.88
C ARG A 19 -14.51 -3.01 -24.11
N ILE A 20 -13.62 -3.81 -23.53
CA ILE A 20 -12.17 -3.71 -23.78
C ILE A 20 -11.85 -4.07 -25.23
N TYR A 21 -12.48 -5.12 -25.76
CA TYR A 21 -12.31 -5.52 -27.15
C TYR A 21 -12.72 -4.40 -28.12
N GLU A 22 -13.91 -3.82 -27.96
CA GLU A 22 -14.39 -2.70 -28.79
C GLU A 22 -13.45 -1.49 -28.74
N ALA A 23 -13.02 -1.10 -27.54
CA ALA A 23 -12.04 -0.03 -27.37
C ALA A 23 -10.71 -0.35 -28.06
N SER A 24 -10.23 -1.59 -27.96
CA SER A 24 -8.99 -2.02 -28.60
C SER A 24 -9.07 -1.95 -30.14
N GLN A 25 -10.24 -2.25 -30.73
CA GLN A 25 -10.48 -2.09 -32.16
C GLN A 25 -10.45 -0.61 -32.56
N LEU A 26 -11.10 0.26 -31.78
CA LEU A 26 -11.13 1.70 -32.03
C LEU A 26 -9.73 2.32 -32.03
N TYR A 27 -8.91 1.96 -31.04
CA TYR A 27 -7.53 2.46 -30.90
C TYR A 27 -6.49 1.62 -31.65
N ARG A 28 -6.93 0.65 -32.46
CA ARG A 28 -6.09 -0.22 -33.30
C ARG A 28 -4.91 -0.86 -32.56
N ARG A 29 -5.18 -1.41 -31.38
CA ARG A 29 -4.18 -2.09 -30.54
C ARG A 29 -4.72 -3.39 -29.97
N SER A 30 -3.83 -4.24 -29.43
CA SER A 30 -4.27 -5.45 -28.75
C SER A 30 -5.07 -5.11 -27.48
N MET A 31 -5.96 -6.00 -27.04
CA MET A 31 -6.66 -5.85 -25.75
C MET A 31 -5.69 -5.66 -24.59
N ASN A 32 -4.54 -6.36 -24.61
CA ASN A 32 -3.52 -6.19 -23.58
C ASN A 32 -2.94 -4.77 -23.58
N SER A 33 -2.59 -4.25 -24.76
CA SER A 33 -2.11 -2.87 -24.92
C SER A 33 -3.15 -1.84 -24.51
N GLU A 34 -4.44 -2.12 -24.73
CA GLU A 34 -5.56 -1.29 -24.25
C GLU A 34 -5.64 -1.24 -22.73
N ILE A 35 -5.58 -2.41 -22.09
CA ILE A 35 -5.59 -2.54 -20.63
C ILE A 35 -4.41 -1.79 -20.02
N VAL A 36 -3.19 -2.04 -20.51
CA VAL A 36 -1.97 -1.40 -20.01
C VAL A 36 -2.05 0.11 -20.12
N ALA A 37 -2.48 0.65 -21.27
CA ALA A 37 -2.55 2.08 -21.44
C ALA A 37 -3.62 2.76 -20.57
N ARG A 38 -4.77 2.11 -20.34
CA ARG A 38 -5.78 2.62 -19.41
C ARG A 38 -5.27 2.62 -17.97
N LEU A 39 -4.57 1.56 -17.57
CA LEU A 39 -3.94 1.48 -16.25
C LEU A 39 -2.87 2.56 -16.09
N ASP A 40 -1.94 2.68 -17.04
CA ASP A 40 -0.90 3.71 -17.04
C ASP A 40 -1.51 5.13 -16.97
N GLN A 41 -2.54 5.43 -17.77
CA GLN A 41 -3.25 6.72 -17.69
C GLN A 41 -3.90 6.94 -16.32
N SER A 42 -4.54 5.92 -15.75
CA SER A 42 -5.19 6.02 -14.43
C SER A 42 -4.18 6.19 -13.30
N LEU A 43 -3.03 5.52 -13.39
CA LEU A 43 -1.99 5.51 -12.37
C LEU A 43 -1.11 6.77 -12.42
N ARG A 44 -0.91 7.39 -13.60
CA ARG A 44 -0.17 8.65 -13.74
C ARG A 44 -0.77 9.82 -12.95
N GLY A 45 -2.07 9.78 -12.66
CA GLY A 45 -2.75 10.79 -11.85
C GLY A 45 -2.81 10.46 -10.35
N LEU A 46 -2.40 9.25 -9.96
CA LEU A 46 -2.25 8.92 -8.55
C LEU A 46 -0.92 9.51 -8.08
N PRO A 47 -0.92 10.30 -7.00
CA PRO A 47 0.33 10.71 -6.41
C PRO A 47 1.09 9.44 -6.00
N ASP A 48 2.35 9.32 -6.44
CA ASP A 48 3.25 8.26 -6.00
C ASP A 48 3.17 8.17 -4.47
N GLN A 49 3.19 7.00 -3.85
CA GLN A 49 3.20 6.93 -2.37
C GLN A 49 4.37 7.74 -1.76
N GLN A 50 5.46 7.89 -2.51
CA GLN A 50 6.56 8.79 -2.17
C GLN A 50 6.21 10.27 -2.36
N PHE A 51 5.46 10.63 -3.39
CA PHE A 51 4.93 11.97 -3.60
C PHE A 51 3.88 12.32 -2.54
N GLU A 52 2.92 11.44 -2.25
CA GLU A 52 1.96 11.61 -1.13
C GLU A 52 2.68 11.87 0.19
N ARG A 53 3.79 11.17 0.47
CA ARG A 53 4.63 11.42 1.65
C ARG A 53 5.42 12.73 1.57
N ALA A 54 5.82 13.17 0.38
CA ALA A 54 6.61 14.38 0.17
C ALA A 54 5.76 15.66 0.17
N VAL A 55 4.49 15.59 -0.27
CA VAL A 55 3.52 16.70 -0.24
C VAL A 55 2.55 16.61 0.93
N ALA A 56 2.67 15.54 1.73
CA ALA A 56 1.93 15.39 2.97
C ALA A 56 2.21 16.58 3.90
N PRO A 57 1.17 17.13 4.57
CA PRO A 57 1.37 18.08 5.65
C PRO A 57 2.34 17.51 6.69
N PRO A 58 3.12 18.36 7.40
CA PRO A 58 3.89 17.92 8.54
C PRO A 58 2.98 17.11 9.49
N PHE A 59 3.48 15.99 10.01
CA PHE A 59 2.76 15.06 10.90
C PHE A 59 1.70 14.16 10.25
N PHE A 60 1.49 14.22 8.94
CA PHE A 60 0.54 13.32 8.26
C PHE A 60 0.88 11.83 8.44
N PRO A 61 2.15 11.37 8.34
CA PRO A 61 2.50 9.98 8.61
C PRO A 61 2.16 9.53 10.04
N GLU A 62 2.37 10.40 11.03
CA GLU A 62 2.12 10.15 12.45
C GLU A 62 0.62 10.07 12.74
N ILE A 63 -0.18 10.97 12.14
CA ILE A 63 -1.63 10.95 12.23
C ILE A 63 -2.20 9.70 11.56
N GLU A 64 -1.68 9.33 10.39
CA GLU A 64 -2.12 8.14 9.68
C GLU A 64 -1.79 6.85 10.47
N ARG A 65 -0.60 6.79 11.08
CA ARG A 65 -0.20 5.70 11.98
C ARG A 65 -1.10 5.61 13.21
N LEU A 66 -1.41 6.74 13.83
CA LEU A 66 -2.31 6.83 14.98
C LEU A 66 -3.71 6.33 14.62
N LEU A 67 -4.24 6.72 13.46
CA LEU A 67 -5.56 6.31 12.98
C LEU A 67 -5.62 4.84 12.59
N ARG A 68 -4.53 4.27 12.05
CA ARG A 68 -4.44 2.85 11.71
C ARG A 68 -4.17 1.95 12.91
N GLY A 69 -3.78 2.52 14.06
CA GLY A 69 -3.39 1.76 15.24
C GLY A 69 -2.07 0.99 15.04
N ASP A 70 -1.23 1.45 14.12
CA ASP A 70 0.06 0.83 13.82
C ASP A 70 1.08 1.28 14.88
N LEU A 71 1.64 0.30 15.60
CA LEU A 71 2.70 0.55 16.58
C LEU A 71 3.96 1.07 15.89
N THR A 72 4.64 2.04 16.51
CA THR A 72 5.98 2.41 16.06
C THR A 72 6.95 1.23 16.20
N PRO A 73 8.09 1.24 15.48
CA PRO A 73 9.16 0.28 15.73
C PRO A 73 9.60 0.26 17.20
N GLU A 74 9.72 1.44 17.80
CA GLU A 74 10.08 1.62 19.22
C GLU A 74 9.02 1.04 20.16
N GLU A 75 7.72 1.27 19.89
CA GLU A 75 6.62 0.68 20.66
C GLU A 75 6.57 -0.85 20.50
N SER A 76 6.82 -1.34 19.29
CA SER A 76 6.88 -2.78 19.01
C SER A 76 8.02 -3.46 19.77
N ASP A 77 9.18 -2.82 19.83
CA ASP A 77 10.33 -3.30 20.59
C ASP A 77 10.09 -3.21 22.10
N LEU A 78 9.45 -2.15 22.59
CA LEU A 78 9.03 -2.02 23.99
C LEU A 78 8.09 -3.16 24.38
N ILE A 79 7.06 -3.44 23.56
CA ILE A 79 6.12 -4.54 23.80
C ILE A 79 6.84 -5.90 23.76
N ARG A 80 7.79 -6.09 22.85
CA ARG A 80 8.61 -7.31 22.77
C ARG A 80 9.43 -7.51 24.04
N CYS A 81 10.09 -6.46 24.53
CA CYS A 81 10.86 -6.47 25.77
C CYS A 81 9.96 -6.74 26.98
N PHE A 82 8.82 -6.03 27.08
CA PHE A 82 7.84 -6.21 28.15
C PHE A 82 7.32 -7.65 28.23
N ARG A 83 6.98 -8.26 27.08
CA ARG A 83 6.54 -9.66 27.01
C ARG A 83 7.62 -10.68 27.39
N ARG A 84 8.91 -10.32 27.35
CA ARG A 84 10.01 -11.20 27.78
C ARG A 84 10.36 -11.06 29.27
N MET A 85 9.95 -9.97 29.91
CA MET A 85 10.16 -9.76 31.35
C MET A 85 9.32 -10.70 32.21
N SER A 86 9.81 -11.00 33.42
CA SER A 86 9.05 -11.75 34.42
C SER A 86 7.88 -10.92 34.99
N ALA A 87 6.88 -11.57 35.59
CA ALA A 87 5.72 -10.87 36.15
C ALA A 87 6.12 -9.80 37.20
N GLY A 88 7.15 -10.07 38.00
CA GLY A 88 7.69 -9.11 38.97
C GLY A 88 8.36 -7.90 38.31
N GLN A 89 9.14 -8.12 37.24
CA GLN A 89 9.79 -7.05 36.47
C GLN A 89 8.77 -6.17 35.75
N ARG A 90 7.72 -6.77 35.16
CA ARG A 90 6.63 -6.01 34.53
C ARG A 90 5.91 -5.14 35.55
N LYS A 91 5.61 -5.67 36.74
CA LYS A 91 4.95 -4.93 37.81
C LYS A 91 5.81 -3.75 38.29
N ALA A 92 7.10 -3.98 38.53
CA ALA A 92 8.02 -2.91 38.92
C ALA A 92 8.16 -1.82 37.84
N LEU A 93 8.19 -2.20 36.55
CA LEU A 93 8.23 -1.24 35.45
C LEU A 93 6.96 -0.38 35.39
N LEU A 94 5.79 -1.00 35.58
CA LEU A 94 4.51 -0.27 35.62
C LEU A 94 4.42 0.66 36.84
N GLU A 95 4.95 0.27 38.00
CA GLU A 95 5.04 1.13 39.19
C GLU A 95 6.01 2.31 39.01
N LEU A 96 7.00 2.20 38.12
CA LEU A 96 7.99 3.24 37.87
C LEU A 96 7.55 4.24 36.78
N LEU A 97 6.66 3.81 35.90
CA LEU A 97 6.05 4.63 34.85
C LEU A 97 4.73 5.30 35.30
N GLY A 98 4.23 4.95 36.50
CA GLY A 98 2.98 5.44 37.09
C GLY A 98 3.19 6.48 38.18
#